data_AF-A0A6P4YEF6-F1
#
_entry.id   AF-A0A6P4YEF6-F1
#
_cell.length_a   1.000
_cell.length_b   1.000
_cell.length_c   1.000
_cell.angle_alpha   90.00
_cell.angle_beta   90.00
_cell.angle_gamma   90.00
#
_symmetry.space_group_name_H-M   'P 1'
#
loop_
_entity.id
_entity.type
_entity.pdbx_description
1 polymer ?
#
loop_
_entity_poly.entity_id
_entity_poly.type
_entity_poly.pdbx_seq_one_letter_code
_entity_poly.pdbx_strand_id
1 'polypeptide(L)'
;MSCLGAKQDQAAKKLVNSLKDFISEHEGTQSTIAKKVGVAMCEAFLAYDEGDFARAVDLLAPVRYQVVTIGGSNAQRDVFNLFLIHAAIKSSEKRHHQLARNLLLERKALKETAPMTDRLIAKAMAMHGD
;
A
#
# COMPACT_ATOMS: atom_id res chain seq x y z
N MET A 1 -9.65 4.76 -4.27
CA MET A 1 -8.87 4.65 -5.54
C MET A 1 -9.50 5.47 -6.67
N SER A 2 -10.81 5.43 -6.91
CA SER A 2 -11.47 6.23 -7.96
C SER A 2 -11.25 7.75 -7.81
N CYS A 3 -11.46 8.32 -6.63
CA CYS A 3 -11.25 9.75 -6.39
C CYS A 3 -9.81 10.20 -6.70
N LEU A 4 -8.81 9.41 -6.28
CA LEU A 4 -7.39 9.69 -6.57
C LEU A 4 -7.08 9.58 -8.06
N GLY A 5 -7.58 8.53 -8.73
CA GLY A 5 -7.42 8.39 -10.18
C GLY A 5 -8.07 9.52 -10.97
N ALA A 6 -9.16 10.10 -10.46
CA ALA A 6 -9.86 11.24 -11.03
C ALA A 6 -9.33 12.61 -10.56
N LYS A 7 -8.25 12.65 -9.76
CA LYS A 7 -7.67 13.88 -9.18
C LYS A 7 -8.68 14.72 -8.38
N GLN A 8 -9.54 14.03 -7.64
CA GLN A 8 -10.53 14.61 -6.73
C GLN A 8 -10.03 14.57 -5.28
N ASP A 9 -9.00 15.38 -4.99
CA ASP A 9 -8.28 15.32 -3.71
C ASP A 9 -9.19 15.62 -2.51
N GLN A 10 -10.12 16.59 -2.66
CA GLN A 10 -11.08 16.92 -1.62
C GLN A 10 -12.02 15.74 -1.32
N ALA A 11 -12.48 15.02 -2.34
CA ALA A 11 -13.34 13.85 -2.17
C ALA A 11 -12.57 12.70 -1.49
N ALA A 12 -11.30 12.50 -1.87
CA ALA A 12 -10.45 11.51 -1.22
C ALA A 12 -10.23 11.83 0.27
N LYS A 13 -9.90 13.08 0.61
CA LYS A 13 -9.73 13.54 2.00
C LYS A 13 -11.03 13.43 2.80
N LYS A 14 -12.18 13.79 2.21
CA LYS A 14 -13.50 13.64 2.83
C LYS A 14 -13.81 12.18 3.15
N LEU A 15 -13.49 11.24 2.25
CA LEU A 15 -13.68 9.81 2.48
C LEU A 15 -12.85 9.33 3.68
N VAL A 16 -11.58 9.72 3.78
CA VAL A 16 -10.72 9.35 4.91
C VAL A 16 -11.26 9.91 6.23
N ASN A 17 -11.71 11.17 6.23
CA ASN A 17 -12.31 11.77 7.42
C ASN A 17 -13.59 11.04 7.83
N SER A 18 -14.49 10.72 6.90
CA SER A 18 -15.70 9.95 7.22
C SER A 18 -15.39 8.55 7.79
N LEU A 19 -14.28 7.93 7.37
CA LEU A 19 -13.83 6.66 7.95
C LEU A 19 -13.34 6.86 9.40
N LYS A 20 -12.66 7.97 9.68
CA LYS A 20 -12.22 8.35 11.02
C LYS A 20 -13.39 8.65 11.95
N ASP A 21 -14.41 9.33 11.44
CA ASP A 21 -15.64 9.60 12.19
C ASP A 21 -16.35 8.28 12.52
N PHE A 22 -16.52 7.40 11.51
CA PHE A 22 -17.13 6.08 11.67
C PHE A 22 -16.44 5.23 12.76
N ILE A 23 -15.11 5.20 12.79
CA ILE A 23 -14.40 4.42 13.82
C ILE A 23 -14.50 5.01 15.22
N SER A 24 -14.76 6.32 15.33
CA SER A 24 -14.92 7.00 16.62
C SER A 24 -16.32 6.83 17.20
N GLU A 25 -17.34 6.74 16.32
CA GLU A 25 -18.75 6.69 16.70
C GLU A 25 -19.32 5.27 16.79
N HIS A 26 -18.64 4.28 16.18
CA HIS A 26 -19.15 2.91 16.10
C HIS A 26 -18.18 1.86 16.63
N GLU A 27 -18.76 0.78 17.14
CA GLU A 27 -18.06 -0.44 17.53
C GLU A 27 -18.44 -1.61 16.62
N GLY A 28 -17.73 -2.74 16.78
CA GLY A 28 -17.97 -3.96 16.02
C GLY A 28 -16.87 -4.29 15.01
N THR A 29 -17.09 -5.37 14.27
CA THR A 29 -16.06 -5.97 13.40
C THR A 29 -15.52 -4.99 12.36
N GLN A 30 -16.40 -4.25 11.69
CA GLN A 30 -15.98 -3.31 10.64
C GLN A 30 -15.22 -2.10 11.19
N SER A 31 -15.67 -1.54 12.31
CA SER A 31 -14.93 -0.47 13.01
C SER A 31 -13.55 -0.98 13.45
N THR A 32 -13.46 -2.20 13.97
CA THR A 32 -12.18 -2.82 14.39
C THR A 32 -11.23 -3.01 13.21
N ILE A 33 -11.71 -3.53 12.07
CA ILE A 33 -10.90 -3.71 10.85
C ILE A 33 -10.47 -2.34 10.31
N ALA A 34 -11.38 -1.37 10.25
CA ALA A 34 -11.08 -0.02 9.80
C ALA A 34 -9.99 0.65 10.65
N LYS A 35 -10.03 0.50 11.99
CA LYS A 35 -8.99 0.96 12.91
C LYS A 35 -7.64 0.29 12.66
N LYS A 36 -7.65 -1.04 12.49
CA LYS A 36 -6.42 -1.83 12.36
C LYS A 36 -5.70 -1.64 11.03
N VAL A 37 -6.44 -1.52 9.93
CA VAL A 37 -5.85 -1.51 8.58
C VAL A 37 -6.47 -0.47 7.64
N GLY A 38 -7.77 -0.19 7.77
CA GLY A 38 -8.49 0.69 6.85
C GLY A 38 -7.92 2.11 6.79
N VAL A 39 -7.70 2.75 7.95
CA VAL A 39 -7.17 4.12 8.03
C VAL A 39 -5.75 4.19 7.45
N ALA A 40 -4.85 3.32 7.92
CA ALA A 40 -3.45 3.29 7.46
C ALA A 40 -3.35 3.10 5.95
N MET A 41 -4.18 2.23 5.38
CA MET A 41 -4.25 2.00 3.93
C MET A 41 -4.75 3.22 3.16
N CYS A 42 -5.82 3.86 3.62
CA CYS A 42 -6.35 5.07 3.01
C CYS A 42 -5.36 6.24 3.06
N GLU A 43 -4.70 6.43 4.20
CA GLU A 43 -3.68 7.47 4.37
C GLU A 43 -2.43 7.19 3.52
N ALA A 44 -2.02 5.92 3.39
CA ALA A 44 -0.93 5.55 2.51
C ALA A 44 -1.22 5.88 1.03
N PHE A 45 -2.47 5.72 0.59
CA PHE A 45 -2.89 6.11 -0.76
C PHE A 45 -2.84 7.62 -0.99
N LEU A 46 -3.27 8.42 -0.01
CA LEU A 46 -3.15 9.87 -0.07
C LEU A 46 -1.68 10.30 -0.15
N ALA A 47 -0.85 9.80 0.77
CA ALA A 47 0.58 10.11 0.81
C ALA A 47 1.28 9.76 -0.52
N TYR A 48 0.96 8.61 -1.09
CA TYR A 48 1.51 8.21 -2.38
C TYR A 48 1.09 9.13 -3.53
N ASP A 49 -0.18 9.57 -3.58
CA ASP A 49 -0.65 10.51 -4.61
C ASP A 49 -0.01 11.90 -4.47
N GLU A 50 0.24 12.34 -3.24
CA GLU A 50 0.96 13.57 -2.90
C GLU A 50 2.48 13.47 -3.15
N GLY A 51 3.00 12.29 -3.53
CA GLY A 51 4.42 12.04 -3.80
C GLY A 51 5.26 11.70 -2.56
N ASP A 52 4.65 11.64 -1.38
CA ASP A 52 5.29 11.21 -0.13
C ASP A 52 5.32 9.67 -0.05
N PHE A 53 6.19 9.09 -0.87
CA PHE A 53 6.35 7.63 -0.95
C PHE A 53 6.90 7.03 0.33
N ALA A 54 7.73 7.76 1.08
CA ALA A 54 8.28 7.28 2.35
C ALA A 54 7.16 7.08 3.38
N ARG A 55 6.29 8.07 3.56
CA ARG A 55 5.13 7.96 4.44
C ARG A 55 4.16 6.87 4.00
N ALA A 56 3.94 6.72 2.69
CA ALA A 56 3.08 5.65 2.18
C ALA A 56 3.59 4.25 2.59
N VAL A 57 4.91 4.05 2.56
CA VAL A 57 5.54 2.79 3.01
C VAL A 57 5.40 2.63 4.52
N ASP A 58 5.71 3.68 5.29
CA ASP A 58 5.67 3.63 6.75
C ASP A 58 4.27 3.35 7.31
N LEU A 59 3.23 3.83 6.64
CA LEU A 59 1.85 3.56 7.01
C LEU A 59 1.42 2.13 6.64
N LEU A 60 1.80 1.65 5.46
CA LEU A 60 1.25 0.39 4.94
C LEU A 60 2.07 -0.85 5.32
N ALA A 61 3.39 -0.75 5.42
CA ALA A 61 4.26 -1.89 5.71
C ALA A 61 3.93 -2.60 7.05
N PRO A 62 3.59 -1.89 8.15
CA PRO A 62 3.23 -2.52 9.42
C PRO A 62 1.93 -3.33 9.37
N VAL A 63 1.00 -2.97 8.49
CA VAL A 63 -0.33 -3.58 8.39
C VAL A 63 -0.45 -4.57 7.23
N ARG A 64 0.62 -4.82 6.45
CA ARG A 64 0.58 -5.61 5.21
C ARG A 64 -0.04 -7.01 5.37
N TYR A 65 0.23 -7.68 6.48
CA TYR A 65 -0.31 -9.02 6.75
C TYR A 65 -1.75 -8.99 7.26
N GLN A 66 -2.22 -7.85 7.75
CA GLN A 66 -3.58 -7.66 8.25
C GLN A 66 -4.56 -7.29 7.12
N VAL A 67 -4.08 -6.97 5.92
CA VAL A 67 -4.92 -6.65 4.75
C VAL A 67 -5.92 -7.76 4.44
N VAL A 68 -5.59 -9.02 4.74
CA VAL A 68 -6.51 -10.15 4.58
C VAL A 68 -7.80 -10.02 5.38
N THR A 69 -7.76 -9.30 6.51
CA THR A 69 -8.93 -9.10 7.40
C THR A 69 -10.01 -8.22 6.76
N ILE A 70 -9.67 -7.42 5.74
CA ILE A 70 -10.64 -6.64 4.96
C ILE A 70 -11.49 -7.57 4.07
N GLY A 71 -10.98 -8.75 3.73
CA GLY A 71 -11.60 -9.68 2.79
C GLY A 71 -11.08 -9.54 1.35
N GLY A 72 -11.98 -9.62 0.38
CA GLY A 72 -11.67 -9.56 -1.05
C GLY A 72 -11.06 -10.84 -1.63
N SER A 73 -10.69 -10.80 -2.91
CA SER A 73 -10.03 -11.91 -3.62
C SER A 73 -8.52 -11.85 -3.47
N ASN A 74 -7.84 -12.96 -3.82
CA ASN A 74 -6.37 -12.99 -3.88
C ASN A 74 -5.81 -11.92 -4.83
N ALA A 75 -6.47 -11.70 -5.97
CA ALA A 75 -6.06 -10.67 -6.93
C ALA A 75 -6.20 -9.26 -6.35
N GLN A 76 -7.29 -8.97 -5.63
CA GLN A 76 -7.47 -7.67 -4.97
C GLN A 76 -6.42 -7.43 -3.90
N ARG A 77 -6.10 -8.45 -3.09
CA ARG A 77 -5.04 -8.35 -2.06
C ARG A 77 -3.66 -8.13 -2.67
N ASP A 78 -3.40 -8.76 -3.81
CA ASP A 78 -2.14 -8.63 -4.55
C ASP A 78 -1.85 -7.19 -4.98
N VAL A 79 -2.89 -6.42 -5.29
CA VAL A 79 -2.76 -4.99 -5.63
C VAL A 79 -2.15 -4.19 -4.49
N PHE A 80 -2.50 -4.46 -3.23
CA PHE A 80 -1.91 -3.75 -2.08
C PHE A 80 -0.43 -4.09 -1.89
N ASN A 81 -0.05 -5.35 -2.10
CA ASN A 81 1.35 -5.76 -2.08
C ASN A 81 2.15 -5.08 -3.20
N LEU A 82 1.61 -5.05 -4.42
CA LEU A 82 2.23 -4.35 -5.55
C LEU A 82 2.34 -2.84 -5.31
N PHE A 83 1.32 -2.24 -4.68
CA PHE A 83 1.35 -0.84 -4.29
C PHE A 83 2.47 -0.57 -3.27
N LEU A 84 2.60 -1.39 -2.22
CA LEU A 84 3.66 -1.26 -1.23
C LEU A 84 5.05 -1.38 -1.87
N ILE A 85 5.25 -2.39 -2.73
CA ILE A 85 6.51 -2.55 -3.48
C ILE A 85 6.81 -1.29 -4.29
N HIS A 86 5.82 -0.76 -5.01
CA HIS A 86 6.03 0.39 -5.87
C HIS A 86 6.29 1.68 -5.08
N ALA A 87 5.63 1.88 -3.94
CA ALA A 87 5.93 2.96 -3.01
C ALA A 87 7.36 2.83 -2.44
N ALA A 88 7.74 1.63 -2.05
CA ALA A 88 9.07 1.33 -1.51
C ALA A 88 10.19 1.54 -2.54
N ILE A 89 9.96 1.16 -3.81
CA ILE A 89 10.86 1.48 -4.93
C ILE A 89 10.98 3.00 -5.12
N LYS A 90 9.90 3.78 -4.98
CA LYS A 90 9.94 5.23 -5.23
C LYS A 90 10.40 6.08 -4.05
N SER A 91 10.43 5.52 -2.85
CA SER A 91 10.88 6.24 -1.66
C SER A 91 12.33 6.69 -1.79
N SER A 92 12.70 7.77 -1.08
CA SER A 92 14.08 8.23 -0.94
C SER A 92 14.88 7.43 0.10
N GLU A 93 14.22 6.60 0.92
CA GLU A 93 14.83 5.94 2.08
C GLU A 93 15.46 4.58 1.73
N LYS A 94 16.74 4.39 2.07
CA LYS A 94 17.46 3.12 1.81
C LYS A 94 16.78 1.90 2.42
N ARG A 95 16.23 2.02 3.63
CA ARG A 95 15.49 0.93 4.29
C ARG A 95 14.25 0.50 3.49
N HIS A 96 13.61 1.43 2.77
CA HIS A 96 12.47 1.12 1.91
C HIS A 96 12.93 0.40 0.64
N HIS A 97 14.09 0.75 0.10
CA HIS A 97 14.65 0.01 -1.04
C HIS A 97 14.95 -1.44 -0.67
N GLN A 98 15.52 -1.67 0.52
CA GLN A 98 15.74 -3.03 1.01
C GLN A 98 14.42 -3.78 1.21
N LEU A 99 13.40 -3.13 1.75
CA LEU A 99 12.06 -3.71 1.85
C LEU A 99 11.50 -4.09 0.48
N ALA A 100 11.62 -3.22 -0.53
CA ALA A 100 11.18 -3.50 -1.89
C ALA A 100 11.88 -4.74 -2.47
N ARG A 101 13.20 -4.86 -2.29
CA ARG A 101 13.98 -6.04 -2.72
C ARG A 101 13.46 -7.31 -2.07
N ASN A 102 13.27 -7.31 -0.74
CA ASN A 102 12.77 -8.47 -0.01
C ASN A 102 11.36 -8.88 -0.48
N LEU A 103 10.44 -7.93 -0.62
CA LEU A 103 9.08 -8.20 -1.08
C LEU A 103 9.04 -8.72 -2.52
N LEU A 104 9.95 -8.28 -3.39
CA LEU A 104 10.06 -8.79 -4.76
C LEU A 104 10.60 -10.21 -4.80
N LEU A 105 11.55 -10.56 -3.93
CA LEU A 105 12.04 -11.94 -3.79
C LEU A 105 10.95 -12.87 -3.27
N GLU A 106 10.23 -12.46 -2.21
CA GLU A 106 9.06 -13.19 -1.70
C GLU A 106 8.05 -13.45 -2.84
N ARG A 107 7.77 -12.41 -3.63
CA ARG A 107 6.85 -12.51 -4.76
C ARG A 107 7.36 -13.44 -5.86
N LYS A 108 8.65 -13.36 -6.21
CA LYS A 108 9.26 -14.23 -7.24
C LYS A 108 9.20 -15.69 -6.82
N ALA A 109 9.44 -15.99 -5.55
CA ALA A 109 9.31 -17.35 -5.01
C ALA A 109 7.87 -17.88 -5.10
N LEU A 110 6.86 -17.04 -4.85
CA LEU A 110 5.45 -17.43 -4.93
C LEU A 110 4.88 -17.46 -6.36
N LYS A 111 5.45 -16.66 -7.28
CA LYS A 111 4.96 -16.45 -8.65
C LYS A 111 6.13 -16.42 -9.62
N GLU A 112 6.79 -17.57 -9.78
CA GLU A 112 8.07 -17.70 -10.48
C GLU A 112 8.04 -17.17 -11.92
N THR A 113 6.93 -17.36 -12.63
CA THR A 113 6.81 -16.98 -14.05
C THR A 113 6.07 -15.66 -14.28
N ALA A 114 5.87 -14.82 -13.26
CA ALA A 114 5.10 -13.59 -13.39
C ALA A 114 5.94 -12.44 -14.02
N PRO A 115 5.66 -12.01 -15.28
CA PRO A 115 6.50 -11.00 -15.97
C PRO A 115 6.49 -9.63 -15.30
N MET A 116 5.40 -9.31 -14.60
CA MET A 116 5.28 -8.08 -13.80
C MET A 116 6.30 -8.02 -12.66
N THR A 117 6.61 -9.17 -12.04
CA THR A 117 7.58 -9.26 -10.95
C THR A 117 8.98 -8.98 -11.50
N ASP A 118 9.33 -9.57 -12.64
CA ASP A 118 10.64 -9.37 -13.29
C ASP A 118 10.85 -7.90 -13.67
N ARG A 119 9.81 -7.26 -14.22
CA ARG A 119 9.85 -5.83 -14.55
C ARG A 119 10.07 -4.94 -13.32
N LEU A 120 9.44 -5.28 -12.19
CA LEU A 120 9.62 -4.53 -10.95
C LEU A 120 11.00 -4.76 -10.32
N ILE A 121 11.57 -5.98 -10.42
CA ILE A 121 12.96 -6.26 -10.04
C ILE A 121 13.92 -5.40 -10.84
N ALA A 122 13.79 -5.40 -12.17
CA ALA A 122 14.64 -4.58 -13.03
C ALA A 122 14.55 -3.09 -12.68
N LYS A 123 13.34 -2.58 -12.39
CA LYS A 123 13.15 -1.20 -11.95
C LYS A 123 13.81 -0.90 -10.60
N ALA A 124 13.68 -1.80 -9.63
CA ALA A 124 14.31 -1.64 -8.32
C ALA A 124 15.84 -1.61 -8.44
N MET A 125 16.43 -2.46 -9.29
CA MET A 125 17.86 -2.47 -9.58
C MET A 125 18.33 -1.20 -10.30
N ALA A 126 17.56 -0.69 -11.25
CA ALA A 126 17.95 0.52 -11.99
C ALA A 126 17.93 1.79 -11.14
N MET A 127 16.99 1.92 -10.19
CA MET A 127 16.90 3.13 -9.36
C MET A 127 17.83 3.11 -8.15
N HIS A 128 18.13 1.91 -7.64
CA HIS A 128 18.88 1.72 -6.40
C HIS A 128 20.00 0.70 -6.61
N GLY A 129 20.67 0.73 -7.75
CA GLY A 129 21.87 -0.10 -7.96
C GLY A 129 22.87 0.24 -6.87
N ASP A 130 23.33 -0.77 -6.13
CA ASP A 130 24.41 -0.60 -5.14
C ASP A 130 25.70 -0.16 -5.84
#